data_AF-A0A8S2SMT7-F1
#
_entry.id   AF-A0A8S2SMT7-F1
#
_cell.length_a   1.000
_cell.length_b   1.000
_cell.length_c   1.000
_cell.angle_alpha   90.00
_cell.angle_beta   90.00
_cell.angle_gamma   90.00
#
_symmetry.space_group_name_H-M   'P 1'
#
loop_
_entity.id
_entity.type
_entity.pdbx_description
1 polymer ?
#
loop_
_entity_poly.entity_id
_entity_poly.type
_entity_poly.pdbx_seq_one_letter_code
_entity_poly.pdbx_strand_id
1 'polypeptide(L)'
;DRIFLGSAPDARNLEKLQRHHIKYVLNMTGSTSYPVDFFTVSGHSHIILLTLDTHDEDNYDISSHFPVALDFIRKSLNTDDGAVLVHCAAGYMMNNKNE
;
A
#
# COMPACT_ATOMS: atom_id res chain seq x y z
N ASP A 1 0.19 -9.97 14.04
CA ASP A 1 1.04 -9.16 13.12
C ASP A 1 0.35 -7.84 12.75
N ARG A 2 1.12 -6.77 12.51
CA ARG A 2 0.62 -5.42 12.15
C ARG A 2 0.83 -5.07 10.67
N ILE A 3 1.13 -6.06 9.83
CA ILE A 3 1.31 -5.90 8.39
C ILE A 3 0.28 -6.77 7.70
N PHE A 4 -0.47 -6.18 6.77
CA PHE A 4 -1.50 -6.83 5.98
C PHE A 4 -1.13 -6.77 4.50
N LEU A 5 -1.39 -7.85 3.77
CA LEU A 5 -1.33 -7.88 2.31
C LEU A 5 -2.76 -7.84 1.76
N GLY A 6 -2.99 -7.05 0.72
CA GLY A 6 -4.32 -6.94 0.13
C GLY A 6 -4.32 -6.49 -1.33
N SER A 7 -5.52 -6.21 -1.80
CA SER A 7 -5.83 -5.74 -3.14
C SER A 7 -6.32 -4.29 -3.14
N ALA A 8 -6.43 -3.67 -4.32
CA ALA A 8 -7.01 -2.32 -4.42
C ALA A 8 -8.44 -2.21 -3.85
N PRO A 9 -9.34 -3.21 -4.01
CA PRO A 9 -10.62 -3.24 -3.28
C PRO A 9 -10.49 -3.22 -1.75
N ASP A 10 -9.50 -3.93 -1.18
CA ASP A 10 -9.27 -3.91 0.27
C ASP A 10 -8.85 -2.52 0.74
N ALA A 11 -8.01 -1.83 -0.04
CA ALA A 11 -7.55 -0.48 0.24
C ALA A 11 -8.66 0.59 0.15
N ARG A 12 -9.76 0.31 -0.57
CA ARG A 12 -10.95 1.19 -0.63
C ARG A 12 -12.01 0.85 0.42
N ASN A 13 -11.88 -0.28 1.12
CA ASN A 13 -12.85 -0.71 2.13
C ASN A 13 -12.54 -0.08 3.50
N LEU A 14 -13.06 1.12 3.72
CA LEU A 14 -12.84 1.91 4.95
C LEU A 14 -13.24 1.14 6.22
N GLU A 15 -14.30 0.35 6.18
CA GLU A 15 -14.73 -0.46 7.32
C GLU A 15 -13.67 -1.51 7.69
N LYS A 16 -13.11 -2.19 6.68
CA LYS A 16 -12.04 -3.18 6.86
C LYS A 16 -10.77 -2.51 7.38
N LEU A 17 -10.41 -1.34 6.86
CA LEU A 17 -9.25 -0.57 7.32
C LEU A 17 -9.39 -0.20 8.81
N GLN A 18 -10.55 0.33 9.20
CA GLN A 18 -10.82 0.69 10.58
C GLN A 18 -10.81 -0.53 11.52
N ARG A 19 -11.43 -1.64 11.11
CA ARG A 19 -11.49 -2.89 11.90
C ARG A 19 -10.11 -3.47 12.19
N HIS A 20 -9.18 -3.32 11.26
CA HIS A 20 -7.79 -3.77 11.43
C HIS A 20 -6.86 -2.67 11.98
N HIS A 21 -7.40 -1.52 12.37
CA HIS A 21 -6.63 -0.37 12.85
C HIS A 21 -5.52 0.06 11.88
N ILE A 22 -5.80 0.00 10.58
CA ILE A 22 -4.85 0.40 9.53
C ILE A 22 -4.74 1.92 9.52
N LYS A 23 -3.53 2.41 9.77
CA LYS A 23 -3.16 3.84 9.72
C LYS A 23 -2.24 4.16 8.55
N TYR A 24 -1.67 3.15 7.92
CA TYR A 24 -0.68 3.29 6.86
C TYR A 24 -1.05 2.42 5.67
N VAL A 25 -1.08 2.99 4.48
CA VAL A 25 -1.37 2.28 3.24
C VAL A 25 -0.22 2.48 2.27
N LEU A 26 0.39 1.37 1.83
CA LEU A 26 1.40 1.33 0.78
C LEU A 26 0.77 0.78 -0.50
N ASN A 27 0.61 1.66 -1.48
CA ASN A 27 0.09 1.36 -2.80
C ASN A 27 1.25 1.11 -3.79
N MET A 28 1.32 -0.09 -4.36
CA MET A 28 2.32 -0.47 -5.37
C MET A 28 1.69 -0.73 -6.75
N THR A 29 0.57 -0.07 -7.08
CA THR A 29 -0.11 -0.24 -8.39
C THR A 29 0.38 0.69 -9.50
N GLY A 30 1.28 1.63 -9.21
CA GLY A 30 1.78 2.60 -10.19
C GLY A 30 0.85 3.71 -10.58
N SER A 31 -0.42 3.37 -10.76
CA SER A 31 -1.50 4.34 -10.85
C SER A 31 -2.11 4.60 -9.48
N THR A 32 -2.67 5.80 -9.32
CA THR A 32 -3.59 6.08 -8.23
C THR A 32 -4.86 5.26 -8.43
N SER A 33 -4.93 4.11 -7.74
CA SER A 33 -6.17 3.32 -7.63
C SER A 33 -7.32 4.16 -7.05
N TYR A 34 -7.04 5.27 -6.37
CA TYR A 34 -8.04 6.22 -5.89
C TYR A 34 -7.38 7.60 -5.81
N PRO A 35 -8.17 8.69 -5.76
CA PRO A 35 -7.65 10.05 -5.63
C PRO A 35 -6.68 10.18 -4.45
N VAL A 36 -5.66 11.04 -4.59
CA VAL A 36 -4.64 11.27 -3.55
C VAL A 36 -5.23 11.75 -2.22
N ASP A 37 -6.40 12.38 -2.28
CA ASP A 37 -7.16 12.90 -1.14
C ASP A 37 -8.29 11.96 -0.67
N PHE A 38 -8.40 10.75 -1.23
CA PHE A 38 -9.47 9.78 -0.94
C PHE A 38 -9.73 9.58 0.56
N PHE A 39 -8.68 9.38 1.35
CA PHE A 39 -8.81 9.19 2.80
C PHE A 39 -9.25 10.48 3.51
N THR A 40 -8.75 11.63 3.08
CA THR A 40 -9.15 12.92 3.66
C THR A 40 -10.62 13.23 3.40
N VAL A 41 -11.07 13.10 2.15
CA VAL A 41 -12.47 13.38 1.76
C VAL A 41 -13.47 12.38 2.35
N SER A 42 -13.01 11.17 2.67
CA SER A 42 -13.82 10.14 3.34
C SER A 42 -13.76 10.20 4.87
N GLY A 43 -13.18 11.24 5.46
CA GLY A 43 -13.11 11.44 6.91
C GLY A 43 -12.04 10.61 7.64
N HIS A 44 -11.13 9.99 6.89
CA HIS A 44 -10.03 9.14 7.37
C HIS A 44 -8.67 9.84 7.19
N SER A 45 -8.59 11.15 7.43
CA SER A 45 -7.35 11.95 7.28
C SER A 45 -6.18 11.49 8.16
N HIS A 46 -6.44 10.61 9.14
CA HIS A 46 -5.42 9.96 9.96
C HIS A 46 -4.68 8.82 9.23
N ILE A 47 -5.16 8.39 8.06
CA ILE A 47 -4.50 7.37 7.24
C ILE A 47 -3.44 8.03 6.36
N ILE A 48 -2.20 7.54 6.47
CA ILE A 48 -1.06 7.98 5.66
C ILE A 48 -0.92 7.03 4.47
N LEU A 49 -0.98 7.60 3.26
CA LEU A 49 -0.83 6.89 2.00
C LEU A 49 0.56 7.15 1.40
N LEU A 50 1.27 6.08 1.03
CA LEU A 50 2.43 6.13 0.15
C LEU A 50 2.08 5.37 -1.13
N THR A 51 2.19 6.04 -2.28
CA THR A 51 2.05 5.40 -3.60
C THR A 51 3.42 5.33 -4.25
N LEU A 52 3.82 4.14 -4.68
CA LEU A 52 5.01 3.91 -5.49
C LEU A 52 4.58 3.90 -6.96
N ASP A 53 5.23 4.75 -7.76
CA ASP A 53 4.99 4.85 -9.20
C ASP A 53 5.69 3.71 -9.93
N THR A 54 5.02 2.56 -9.98
CA THR A 54 5.44 1.37 -10.72
C THR A 54 4.84 1.36 -12.13
N HIS A 55 5.66 1.26 -13.18
CA HIS A 55 5.11 1.14 -14.54
C HIS A 55 4.84 -0.32 -14.89
N ASP A 56 3.71 -0.61 -15.54
CA ASP A 56 3.39 -1.91 -16.14
C ASP A 56 4.19 -2.11 -17.44
N GLU A 57 5.51 -1.93 -17.36
CA GLU A 57 6.44 -2.29 -18.44
C GLU A 57 7.11 -3.62 -18.10
N ASP A 58 7.26 -4.51 -19.08
CA ASP A 58 7.81 -5.87 -18.89
C ASP A 58 9.22 -5.89 -18.23
N ASN A 59 9.93 -4.76 -18.27
CA ASN A 59 11.28 -4.60 -17.69
C ASN A 59 11.33 -3.67 -16.48
N TYR A 60 10.19 -3.29 -15.90
CA TYR A 60 10.17 -2.38 -14.77
C TYR A 60 10.77 -3.03 -13.52
N ASP A 61 11.87 -2.47 -13.01
CA ASP A 61 12.52 -2.98 -11.81
C ASP A 61 11.82 -2.46 -10.53
N ILE A 62 10.84 -3.23 -10.05
CA ILE A 62 10.15 -2.96 -8.79
C ILE A 62 11.09 -3.01 -7.56
N SER A 63 12.23 -3.70 -7.67
CA SER A 63 13.17 -3.82 -6.55
C SER A 63 13.83 -2.48 -6.19
N SER A 64 13.89 -1.54 -7.14
CA SER A 64 14.33 -0.17 -6.91
C SER A 64 13.50 0.57 -5.85
N HIS A 65 12.24 0.16 -5.63
CA HIS A 65 11.36 0.73 -4.61
C HIS A 65 11.46 0.04 -3.24
N PHE A 66 12.11 -1.11 -3.14
CA PHE A 66 12.19 -1.86 -1.89
C PHE A 66 12.81 -1.05 -0.74
N PRO A 67 13.86 -0.23 -0.94
CA PRO A 67 14.38 0.60 0.13
C PRO A 67 13.33 1.57 0.68
N VAL A 68 12.55 2.19 -0.20
CA VAL A 68 11.50 3.17 0.16
C VAL A 68 10.32 2.48 0.84
N ALA A 69 9.84 1.37 0.28
CA ALA A 69 8.77 0.56 0.86
C ALA A 69 9.13 0.04 2.25
N LEU A 70 10.35 -0.48 2.41
CA LEU A 70 10.82 -1.03 3.67
C LEU A 70 11.00 0.05 4.74
N ASP A 71 11.53 1.22 4.36
CA ASP A 71 11.65 2.36 5.25
C ASP A 71 10.27 2.85 5.72
N PHE A 72 9.29 2.93 4.82
CA PHE A 72 7.91 3.25 5.16
C PHE A 72 7.33 2.26 6.17
N ILE A 73 7.39 0.96 5.88
CA ILE A 73 6.88 -0.09 6.78
C ILE A 73 7.58 -0.01 8.15
N ARG A 74 8.91 0.15 8.19
CA ARG A 74 9.67 0.26 9.43
C ARG A 74 9.25 1.47 10.25
N LYS A 75 9.13 2.64 9.62
CA LYS A 75 8.68 3.87 10.29
C LYS A 75 7.27 3.72 10.81
N SER A 76 6.35 3.17 10.01
CA SER A 76 4.97 2.91 10.42
C SER A 76 4.88 1.97 11.62
N LEU A 77 5.67 0.90 11.64
CA LEU A 77 5.65 -0.05 12.76
C LEU A 77 6.32 0.51 14.03
N ASN A 78 7.25 1.46 13.88
CA ASN A 78 7.89 2.15 15.01
C ASN A 78 7.03 3.29 15.58
N THR A 79 5.95 3.69 14.90
CA THR A 79 5.10 4.81 15.30
C THR A 79 3.72 4.30 15.69
N ASP A 80 3.37 4.40 16.97
CA ASP A 80 2.04 4.06 17.51
C ASP A 80 1.52 2.62 17.23
N ASP A 81 0.38 2.29 17.83
CA ASP A 81 -0.31 1.01 17.72
C ASP A 81 -1.15 0.89 16.42
N GLY A 82 -0.55 1.24 15.28
CA GLY A 82 -1.18 1.21 13.96
C GLY A 82 -0.74 0.02 13.10
N ALA A 83 -1.59 -0.39 12.16
CA ALA A 83 -1.27 -1.40 11.15
C ALA A 83 -0.96 -0.79 9.78
N VAL A 84 -0.18 -1.54 8.99
CA VAL A 84 0.19 -1.23 7.61
C VAL A 84 -0.54 -2.16 6.65
N LEU A 85 -1.25 -1.62 5.67
CA LEU A 85 -1.72 -2.36 4.50
C LEU A 85 -0.76 -2.14 3.35
N VAL A 86 -0.28 -3.24 2.77
CA VAL A 86 0.52 -3.25 1.56
C VAL A 86 -0.33 -3.89 0.46
N HIS A 87 -0.58 -3.19 -0.63
CA HIS A 87 -1.40 -3.72 -1.72
C HIS A 87 -0.84 -3.41 -3.12
N CYS A 88 -1.21 -4.26 -4.06
CA CYS A 88 -1.08 -4.04 -5.49
C CYS A 88 -2.47 -4.15 -6.15
N ALA A 89 -2.55 -4.20 -7.49
CA ALA A 89 -3.80 -4.21 -8.23
C ALA A 89 -4.51 -5.56 -8.06
N ALA A 90 -3.75 -6.65 -8.19
CA ALA A 90 -4.25 -8.02 -8.10
C ALA A 90 -3.99 -8.70 -6.73
N GLY A 91 -3.24 -8.07 -5.82
CA GLY A 91 -2.84 -8.69 -4.54
C GLY A 91 -1.81 -9.83 -4.67
N TYR A 92 -1.34 -10.12 -5.89
CA TYR A 92 -0.17 -10.95 -6.18
C TYR A 92 0.87 -10.10 -6.91
N MET A 93 2.10 -10.09 -6.39
CA MET A 93 3.24 -9.57 -7.14
C MET A 93 3.49 -10.54 -8.30
N MET A 94 3.15 -10.17 -9.54
CA MET A 94 3.64 -10.89 -10.72
C MET A 94 5.13 -10.61 -10.86
N ASN A 95 5.95 -11.39 -10.19
CA ASN A 95 7.29 -11.71 -10.67
C ASN A 95 7.23 -13.16 -11.15
N ASN A 96 6.91 -13.35 -12.44
CA ASN A 96 7.19 -14.62 -13.09
C ASN A 96 8.39 -14.41 -14.01
N LYS A 97 9.59 -14.42 -13.43
CA LYS A 97 10.79 -14.79 -14.20
C LYS A 97 10.74 -16.31 -14.35
N ASN A 98 10.16 -16.77 -15.46
CA ASN A 98 10.60 -18.03 -16.02
C ASN A 98 11.86 -17.73 -16.85
N GLU A 99 12.95 -18.34 -16.41
CA GLU A 99 14.00 -18.99 -17.22
C GLU A 99 14.29 -18.43 -18.63
#